data_AF-A0ABD3GYK7-F1
#
_entry.id   AF-A0ABD3GYK7-F1
#
_cell.length_a   1.000
_cell.length_b   1.000
_cell.length_c   1.000
_cell.angle_alpha   90.00
_cell.angle_beta   90.00
_cell.angle_gamma   90.00
#
_symmetry.space_group_name_H-M   'P 1'
#
loop_
_entity.id
_entity.type
_entity.pdbx_description
1 polymer ?
#
loop_
_entity_poly.entity_id
_entity_poly.type
_entity_poly.pdbx_seq_one_letter_code
_entity_poly.pdbx_strand_id
1 'polypeptide(L)'
;MRKVDKKDIIDERSFFYNEPYTRRVEYILSKFDHPGFEEDYMLFRTLEVCKKTFYTLYGFIKQTFYNYEKAYTMGQRVGFHGNSACMKSFFQQTAEPLPHKESRKENTDGIIYRLPKALSRDDVYREIMGKMEAVGMTAISRVAFDNLWKKEFPNYGMHNSSAFAKCLLCVKFTTMLQRERRSAERAKLELDREKHLKHQMSGRTVYYSHRELSTSSPSLYLSFIHDAIDLAKTIIPRLCDKVKTLMGSVQPLPLKVIRILNHGHEPGVVAHVTVKGLWKSDPNYTITSIAKQLRDYENFHTDKKLGDIHFTDQTSHPLFNALMDEEVFNTTVLAKKRQSKEEFFQMEGVENSEFQASTRMLPPNLYIQLDNSAKDKKKLGDDGLL
;
A
#
# COMPACT_ATOMS: atom_id res chain seq x y z
N MET A 1 42.14 37.82 33.53
CA MET A 1 41.08 37.25 32.66
C MET A 1 40.98 38.08 31.41
N ARG A 2 41.18 37.46 30.23
CA ARG A 2 40.96 38.12 28.93
C ARG A 2 39.46 38.38 28.78
N LYS A 3 39.06 39.63 28.56
CA LYS A 3 37.65 39.97 28.29
C LYS A 3 37.30 39.46 26.90
N VAL A 4 36.17 38.76 26.76
CA VAL A 4 35.63 38.35 25.47
C VAL A 4 35.05 39.60 24.80
N ASP A 5 35.50 39.92 23.58
CA ASP A 5 34.99 41.07 22.84
C ASP A 5 33.56 40.79 22.38
N LYS A 6 32.67 41.78 22.48
CA LYS A 6 31.30 41.70 21.97
C LYS A 6 31.25 41.33 20.49
N LYS A 7 32.25 41.77 19.71
CA LYS A 7 32.36 41.40 18.28
C LYS A 7 32.57 39.90 18.10
N ASP A 8 33.47 39.30 18.87
CA ASP A 8 33.73 37.85 18.83
C ASP A 8 32.49 37.02 19.13
N ILE A 9 31.65 37.49 20.08
CA ILE A 9 30.39 36.82 20.44
C ILE A 9 29.40 36.85 19.26
N ILE A 10 29.28 37.99 18.59
CA ILE A 10 28.35 38.16 17.47
C ILE A 10 28.80 37.31 16.28
N ASP A 11 30.09 37.35 15.95
CA ASP A 11 30.66 36.58 14.83
C ASP A 11 30.48 35.07 15.07
N GLU A 12 30.79 34.59 16.27
CA GLU A 12 30.64 33.17 16.62
C GLU A 12 29.17 32.73 16.62
N ARG A 13 28.26 33.56 17.16
CA ARG A 13 26.83 33.28 17.10
C ARG A 13 26.34 33.24 15.65
N SER A 14 26.73 34.21 14.83
CA SER A 14 26.29 34.26 13.43
C SER A 14 26.75 33.03 12.67
N PHE A 15 28.03 32.65 12.83
CA PHE A 15 28.57 31.41 12.27
C PHE A 15 27.78 30.19 12.75
N PHE A 16 27.60 30.05 14.06
CA PHE A 16 26.91 28.92 14.66
C PHE A 16 25.46 28.81 14.20
N TYR A 17 24.68 29.90 14.17
CA TYR A 17 23.27 29.88 13.80
C TYR A 17 23.01 29.72 12.30
N ASN A 18 24.00 30.01 11.46
CA ASN A 18 23.93 29.74 10.02
C ASN A 18 24.14 28.26 9.67
N GLU A 19 24.66 27.45 10.61
CA GLU A 19 24.83 26.02 10.40
C GLU A 19 23.49 25.25 10.54
N PRO A 20 23.32 24.14 9.78
CA PRO A 20 22.22 23.22 9.97
C PRO A 20 22.10 22.79 11.44
N TYR A 21 20.88 22.54 11.91
CA TYR A 21 20.66 22.16 13.30
C TYR A 21 21.49 20.94 13.74
N THR A 22 21.64 19.92 12.88
CA THR A 22 22.45 18.73 13.17
C THR A 22 23.90 19.08 13.47
N ARG A 23 24.53 19.86 12.59
CA ARG A 23 25.90 20.40 12.75
C ARG A 23 26.05 21.20 14.03
N ARG A 24 25.05 22.02 14.36
CA ARG A 24 25.01 22.78 15.63
C ARG A 24 25.02 21.86 16.85
N VAL A 25 24.25 20.78 16.85
CA VAL A 25 24.22 19.87 18.00
C VAL A 25 25.48 19.03 18.09
N GLU A 26 26.01 18.52 16.97
CA GLU A 26 27.31 17.84 16.93
C GLU A 26 28.42 18.73 17.48
N TYR A 27 28.44 20.00 17.09
CA TYR A 27 29.39 20.98 17.62
C TYR A 27 29.28 21.09 19.14
N ILE A 28 28.08 21.23 19.70
CA ILE A 28 27.88 21.30 21.17
C ILE A 28 28.38 20.03 21.85
N LEU A 29 27.99 18.86 21.34
CA LEU A 29 28.38 17.58 21.94
C LEU A 29 29.91 17.40 21.92
N SER A 30 30.58 17.83 20.84
CA SER A 30 32.04 17.81 20.77
C SER A 30 32.72 18.70 21.82
N LYS A 31 32.03 19.70 22.37
CA LYS A 31 32.56 20.53 23.46
C LYS A 31 32.45 19.85 24.82
N PHE A 32 31.63 18.81 24.96
CA PHE A 32 31.57 18.00 26.17
C PHE A 32 32.65 16.92 26.22
N ASP A 33 33.31 16.61 25.09
CA ASP A 33 34.50 15.75 25.04
C ASP A 33 35.77 16.45 25.59
N HIS A 34 35.68 17.73 25.97
CA HIS A 34 36.81 18.48 26.52
C HIS A 34 37.13 18.03 27.97
N PRO A 35 38.42 17.83 28.35
CA PRO A 35 38.80 17.35 29.68
C PRO A 35 38.25 18.20 30.84
N GLY A 36 38.22 19.52 30.67
CA GLY A 36 37.69 20.46 31.67
C GLY A 36 36.15 20.45 31.86
N PHE A 37 35.42 19.62 31.10
CA PHE A 37 33.96 19.53 31.21
C PHE A 37 33.50 19.01 32.59
N GLU A 38 34.25 18.07 33.17
CA GLU A 38 33.98 17.53 34.53
C GLU A 38 34.16 18.59 35.62
N GLU A 39 34.99 19.61 35.36
CA GLU A 39 35.30 20.71 36.29
C GLU A 39 34.36 21.92 36.15
N ASP A 40 33.24 21.78 35.43
CA ASP A 40 32.22 22.82 35.21
C ASP A 40 32.66 23.99 34.28
N TYR A 41 33.75 23.78 33.54
CA TYR A 41 34.26 24.68 32.52
C TYR A 41 34.05 24.15 31.10
N MET A 42 34.03 25.06 30.13
CA MET A 42 33.89 24.77 28.72
C MET A 42 34.82 25.66 27.89
N LEU A 43 35.25 25.13 26.75
CA LEU A 43 36.16 25.85 25.85
C LEU A 43 35.37 26.72 24.86
N PHE A 44 35.51 28.05 24.96
CA PHE A 44 35.08 29.01 23.94
C PHE A 44 36.31 29.50 23.17
N ARG A 45 36.47 29.02 21.93
CA ARG A 45 37.71 29.17 21.11
C ARG A 45 38.94 28.61 21.83
N THR A 46 39.64 29.43 22.60
CA THR A 46 40.83 29.06 23.39
C THR A 46 40.72 29.51 24.85
N LEU A 47 39.52 29.95 25.27
CA LEU A 47 39.26 30.48 26.59
C LEU A 47 38.36 29.51 27.35
N GLU A 48 38.72 29.24 28.60
CA GLU A 48 37.87 28.50 29.53
C GLU A 48 36.83 29.44 30.11
N VAL A 49 35.56 29.05 29.96
CA VAL A 49 34.41 29.78 30.47
C VAL A 49 33.52 28.82 31.24
N CYS A 50 32.83 29.27 32.29
CA CYS A 50 31.87 28.41 32.97
C CYS A 50 30.70 28.04 32.03
N LYS A 51 30.01 26.92 32.30
CA LYS A 51 28.85 26.46 31.51
C LYS A 51 27.79 27.56 31.30
N LYS A 52 27.51 28.35 32.34
CA LYS A 52 26.59 29.50 32.28
C LYS A 52 26.98 30.52 31.23
N THR A 53 28.25 30.91 31.23
CA THR A 53 28.79 31.84 30.26
C THR A 53 28.78 31.21 28.88
N PHE A 54 29.19 29.95 28.74
CA PHE A 54 29.17 29.23 27.45
C PHE A 54 27.81 29.25 26.78
N TYR A 55 26.75 28.80 27.47
CA TYR A 55 25.44 28.74 26.85
C TYR A 55 24.85 30.13 26.60
N THR A 56 25.23 31.12 27.41
CA THR A 56 24.87 32.52 27.19
C THR A 56 25.57 33.04 25.94
N LEU A 57 26.86 32.77 25.75
CA LEU A 57 27.63 33.22 24.58
C LEU A 57 27.08 32.66 23.28
N TYR A 58 26.66 31.40 23.24
CA TYR A 58 26.06 30.80 22.04
C TYR A 58 24.55 31.04 21.89
N GLY A 59 23.89 31.66 22.87
CA GLY A 59 22.47 31.99 22.80
C GLY A 59 21.53 30.79 23.06
N PHE A 60 22.00 29.74 23.72
CA PHE A 60 21.15 28.61 24.05
C PHE A 60 20.18 28.94 25.18
N ILE A 61 18.99 28.35 25.09
CA ILE A 61 18.09 28.26 26.22
C ILE A 61 18.74 27.35 27.27
N LYS A 62 18.85 27.84 28.51
CA LYS A 62 19.44 27.11 29.66
C LYS A 62 18.97 25.64 29.72
N GLN A 63 17.66 25.41 29.64
CA GLN A 63 17.08 24.07 29.69
C GLN A 63 17.58 23.16 28.57
N THR A 64 17.73 23.68 27.35
CA THR A 64 18.19 22.91 26.20
C THR A 64 19.65 22.46 26.38
N PHE A 65 20.50 23.36 26.89
CA PHE A 65 21.90 23.03 27.19
C PHE A 65 22.02 21.89 28.21
N TYR A 66 21.34 22.00 29.36
CA TYR A 66 21.40 20.95 30.39
C TYR A 66 20.78 19.61 29.95
N ASN A 67 19.80 19.65 29.05
CA ASN A 67 19.27 18.42 28.43
C ASN A 67 20.33 17.73 27.56
N TYR A 68 21.14 18.48 26.79
CA TYR A 68 22.24 17.91 26.02
C TYR A 68 23.35 17.36 26.91
N GLU A 69 23.73 18.08 27.97
CA GLU A 69 24.70 17.61 28.97
C GLU A 69 24.24 16.29 29.61
N LYS A 70 22.97 16.21 30.04
CA LYS A 70 22.39 14.98 30.59
C LYS A 70 22.39 13.83 29.59
N ALA A 71 22.07 14.10 28.33
CA ALA A 71 22.10 13.09 27.28
C ALA A 71 23.54 12.59 27.02
N TYR A 72 24.50 13.51 27.00
CA TYR A 72 25.91 13.20 26.81
C TYR A 72 26.50 12.35 27.93
N THR A 73 26.18 12.66 29.20
CA THR A 73 26.59 11.85 30.36
C THR A 73 25.94 10.47 30.38
N MET A 74 24.78 10.30 29.74
CA MET A 74 24.14 9.01 29.48
C MET A 74 24.77 8.23 28.29
N GLY A 75 25.89 8.71 27.73
CA GLY A 75 26.60 8.06 26.63
C GLY A 75 26.10 8.44 25.23
N GLN A 76 25.17 9.38 25.11
CA GLN A 76 24.63 9.80 23.82
C GLN A 76 25.62 10.72 23.10
N ARG A 77 25.86 10.48 21.80
CA ARG A 77 26.81 11.25 20.96
C ARG A 77 26.19 11.88 19.72
N VAL A 78 24.88 11.75 19.54
CA VAL A 78 24.14 12.31 18.41
C VAL A 78 23.02 13.25 18.86
N GLY A 79 22.80 14.31 18.10
CA GLY A 79 21.88 15.38 18.45
C GLY A 79 20.39 15.03 18.41
N PHE A 80 19.59 15.79 19.17
CA PHE A 80 18.13 15.66 19.23
C PHE A 80 17.45 16.13 17.93
N HIS A 81 17.47 15.29 16.90
CA HIS A 81 16.43 15.31 15.87
C HIS A 81 15.97 13.89 15.46
N GLY A 82 16.27 12.88 16.28
CA GLY A 82 16.13 11.48 15.87
C GLY A 82 14.74 10.85 16.03
N ASN A 83 13.83 11.44 16.81
CA ASN A 83 12.49 10.85 16.99
C ASN A 83 11.71 10.88 15.67
N SER A 84 11.76 12.00 14.96
CA SER A 84 11.12 12.16 13.65
C SER A 84 11.77 11.28 12.60
N ALA A 85 13.10 11.11 12.63
CA ALA A 85 13.83 10.30 11.66
C ALA A 85 13.44 8.81 11.77
N CYS A 86 13.41 8.28 13.00
CA CYS A 86 12.99 6.89 13.23
C CYS A 86 11.52 6.69 12.82
N MET A 87 10.62 7.60 13.19
CA MET A 87 9.22 7.58 12.75
C MET A 87 9.08 7.65 11.23
N LYS A 88 9.82 8.56 10.58
CA LYS A 88 9.79 8.76 9.13
C LYS A 88 10.22 7.50 8.39
N SER A 89 11.32 6.88 8.83
CA SER A 89 11.81 5.63 8.24
C SER A 89 10.78 4.50 8.38
N PHE A 90 10.16 4.35 9.56
CA PHE A 90 9.11 3.37 9.79
C PHE A 90 7.91 3.60 8.88
N PHE A 91 7.44 4.84 8.78
CA PHE A 91 6.28 5.18 7.97
C PHE A 91 6.53 5.01 6.47
N GLN A 92 7.70 5.38 5.97
CA GLN A 92 8.05 5.18 4.55
C GLN A 92 8.12 3.70 4.18
N GLN A 93 8.55 2.83 5.10
CA GLN A 93 8.62 1.39 4.88
C GLN A 93 7.26 0.69 5.00
N THR A 94 6.38 1.21 5.85
CA THR A 94 5.20 0.48 6.30
C THR A 94 3.89 1.05 5.74
N ALA A 95 3.81 2.36 5.50
CA ALA A 95 2.58 3.01 5.08
C ALA A 95 2.40 3.00 3.56
N GLU A 96 1.19 2.74 3.11
CA GLU A 96 0.81 2.70 1.71
C GLU A 96 0.28 4.07 1.25
N PRO A 97 0.79 4.61 0.13
CA PRO A 97 0.22 5.81 -0.46
C PRO A 97 -1.18 5.52 -1.02
N LEU A 98 -2.14 6.38 -0.72
CA LEU A 98 -3.48 6.39 -1.31
C LEU A 98 -3.65 7.62 -2.21
N PRO A 99 -3.09 7.58 -3.43
CA PRO A 99 -3.12 8.74 -4.33
C PRO A 99 -4.54 9.12 -4.78
N HIS A 100 -5.52 8.21 -4.69
CA HIS A 100 -6.92 8.49 -4.99
C HIS A 100 -7.68 9.18 -3.84
N LYS A 101 -7.02 9.39 -2.69
CA LYS A 101 -7.57 10.14 -1.57
C LYS A 101 -6.67 11.35 -1.33
N GLU A 102 -7.01 12.44 -1.99
CA GLU A 102 -6.44 13.74 -1.65
C GLU A 102 -6.96 14.17 -0.28
N SER A 103 -6.07 14.67 0.58
CA SER A 103 -6.44 15.23 1.87
C SER A 103 -7.14 16.57 1.65
N ARG A 104 -8.48 16.62 1.80
CA ARG A 104 -9.24 17.89 1.86
C ARG A 104 -9.03 18.65 3.18
N LYS A 105 -7.90 18.48 3.87
CA LYS A 105 -7.60 19.25 5.09
C LYS A 105 -6.80 20.48 4.70
N GLU A 106 -7.24 21.64 5.19
CA GLU A 106 -6.77 23.01 4.92
C GLU A 106 -5.26 23.26 5.07
N ASN A 107 -4.44 22.28 5.46
CA ASN A 107 -3.01 22.44 5.71
C ASN A 107 -2.14 21.26 5.22
N THR A 108 -2.69 20.32 4.45
CA THR A 108 -1.91 19.19 3.92
C THR A 108 -2.33 18.89 2.49
N ASP A 109 -1.92 19.71 1.53
CA ASP A 109 -1.92 19.29 0.13
C ASP A 109 -0.90 18.14 0.02
N GLY A 110 -1.39 16.92 -0.18
CA GLY A 110 -0.53 15.75 -0.24
C GLY A 110 -1.26 14.41 -0.24
N ILE A 111 -0.54 13.41 -0.76
CA ILE A 111 -0.95 12.01 -0.77
C ILE A 111 -1.17 11.56 0.68
N ILE A 112 -2.35 10.99 0.95
CA ILE A 112 -2.64 10.35 2.24
C ILE A 112 -1.92 9.00 2.28
N TYR A 113 -1.21 8.74 3.36
CA TYR A 113 -0.59 7.45 3.62
C TYR A 113 -1.44 6.67 4.64
N ARG A 114 -1.55 5.36 4.45
CA ARG A 114 -2.26 4.49 5.39
C ARG A 114 -1.39 3.37 5.88
N LEU A 115 -1.45 3.14 7.18
CA LEU A 115 -0.79 2.00 7.79
C LEU A 115 -1.63 0.73 7.66
N PRO A 116 -0.97 -0.44 7.57
CA PRO A 116 -1.62 -1.74 7.57
C PRO A 116 -2.58 -1.89 8.75
N LYS A 117 -3.78 -2.40 8.50
CA LYS A 117 -4.79 -2.65 9.55
C LYS A 117 -4.30 -3.59 10.65
N ALA A 118 -3.34 -4.45 10.33
CA ALA A 118 -2.78 -5.39 11.30
C ALA A 118 -1.96 -4.68 12.40
N LEU A 119 -1.62 -3.41 12.20
CA LEU A 119 -0.92 -2.58 13.16
C LEU A 119 -1.93 -1.68 13.87
N SER A 120 -1.92 -1.72 15.18
CA SER A 120 -2.53 -0.71 16.04
C SER A 120 -1.55 0.44 16.27
N ARG A 121 -2.06 1.55 16.80
CA ARG A 121 -1.22 2.70 17.17
C ARG A 121 -0.21 2.33 18.26
N ASP A 122 -0.57 1.37 19.12
CA ASP A 122 0.30 0.81 20.14
C ASP A 122 1.42 -0.04 19.53
N ASP A 123 1.10 -0.85 18.51
CA ASP A 123 2.10 -1.67 17.82
C ASP A 123 3.14 -0.78 17.14
N VAL A 124 2.68 0.29 16.46
CA VAL A 124 3.57 1.27 15.82
C VAL A 124 4.48 1.95 16.85
N TYR A 125 3.92 2.37 17.98
CA TYR A 125 4.71 2.95 19.07
C TYR A 125 5.78 1.96 19.57
N ARG A 126 5.41 0.70 19.88
CA ARG A 126 6.36 -0.31 20.36
C ARG A 126 7.48 -0.58 19.36
N GLU A 127 7.16 -0.67 18.07
CA GLU A 127 8.16 -0.93 17.04
C GLU A 127 9.14 0.24 16.89
N ILE A 128 8.65 1.47 16.91
CA ILE A 128 9.52 2.66 16.83
C ILE A 128 10.39 2.76 18.08
N MET A 129 9.85 2.50 19.27
CA MET A 129 10.66 2.52 20.50
C MET A 129 11.75 1.46 20.46
N GLY A 130 11.44 0.24 19.99
CA GLY A 130 12.45 -0.81 19.82
C GLY A 130 13.55 -0.43 18.82
N LYS A 131 13.19 0.22 17.70
CA LYS A 131 14.19 0.74 16.74
C LYS A 131 15.04 1.86 17.33
N MET A 132 14.46 2.73 18.14
CA MET A 132 15.19 3.80 18.82
C MET A 132 16.19 3.22 19.83
N GLU A 133 15.76 2.26 20.65
CA GLU A 133 16.61 1.59 21.62
C GLU A 133 17.80 0.87 20.94
N ALA A 134 17.54 0.19 19.82
CA ALA A 134 18.59 -0.49 19.04
C ALA A 134 19.68 0.48 18.49
N VAL A 135 19.35 1.76 18.34
CA VAL A 135 20.27 2.83 17.87
C VAL A 135 20.85 3.62 19.06
N GLY A 136 20.61 3.17 20.30
CA GLY A 136 21.09 3.84 21.52
C GLY A 136 20.35 5.15 21.82
N MET A 137 19.14 5.33 21.29
CA MET A 137 18.31 6.49 21.56
C MET A 137 17.35 6.25 22.73
N THR A 138 17.11 7.28 23.53
CA THR A 138 16.13 7.22 24.62
C THR A 138 14.71 7.11 24.07
N ALA A 139 13.95 6.13 24.56
CA ALA A 139 12.53 5.99 24.24
C ALA A 139 11.75 7.25 24.66
N ILE A 140 10.81 7.68 23.83
CA ILE A 140 9.91 8.80 24.13
C ILE A 140 8.63 8.31 24.80
N SER A 141 7.99 9.19 25.56
CA SER A 141 6.67 8.89 26.12
C SER A 141 5.61 8.74 25.02
N ARG A 142 4.54 8.00 25.33
CA ARG A 142 3.41 7.83 24.43
C ARG A 142 2.77 9.16 24.02
N VAL A 143 2.65 10.11 24.96
CA VAL A 143 2.10 11.45 24.70
C VAL A 143 2.99 12.22 23.73
N ALA A 144 4.31 12.16 23.91
CA ALA A 144 5.26 12.80 23.00
C ALA A 144 5.18 12.20 21.60
N PHE A 145 5.07 10.88 21.48
CA PHE A 145 4.84 10.18 20.22
C PHE A 145 3.55 10.65 19.52
N ASP A 146 2.44 10.75 20.26
CA ASP A 146 1.16 11.16 19.68
C ASP A 146 1.17 12.61 19.20
N ASN A 147 1.83 13.51 19.94
CA ASN A 147 2.04 14.89 19.53
C ASN A 147 2.94 14.98 18.29
N LEU A 148 4.01 14.18 18.25
CA LEU A 148 4.93 14.12 17.12
C LEU A 148 4.23 13.62 15.86
N TRP A 149 3.41 12.58 15.98
CA TRP A 149 2.58 12.09 14.88
C TRP A 149 1.67 13.18 14.32
N LYS A 150 0.90 13.84 15.19
CA LYS A 150 -0.08 14.86 14.78
C LYS A 150 0.61 16.03 14.08
N LYS A 151 1.79 16.42 14.54
CA LYS A 151 2.53 17.57 14.03
C LYS A 151 3.28 17.25 12.73
N GLU A 152 4.03 16.16 12.70
CA GLU A 152 4.98 15.86 11.61
C GLU A 152 4.42 14.88 10.57
N PHE A 153 3.40 14.09 10.94
CA PHE A 153 2.80 13.05 10.09
C PHE A 153 1.26 13.17 9.99
N PRO A 154 0.70 14.36 9.73
CA PRO A 154 -0.75 14.58 9.70
C PRO A 154 -1.45 13.81 8.56
N ASN A 155 -0.74 13.46 7.50
CA ASN A 155 -1.22 12.70 6.35
C ASN A 155 -1.13 11.17 6.55
N TYR A 156 -0.61 10.69 7.68
CA TYR A 156 -0.54 9.25 7.99
C TYR A 156 -1.71 8.83 8.88
N GLY A 157 -2.58 7.98 8.33
CA GLY A 157 -3.80 7.51 8.99
C GLY A 157 -3.80 6.02 9.34
N MET A 158 -4.48 5.68 10.44
CA MET A 158 -4.81 4.30 10.79
C MET A 158 -6.06 3.81 10.02
N HIS A 159 -6.15 2.51 9.79
CA HIS A 159 -7.28 1.91 9.07
C HIS A 159 -8.49 1.66 9.98
N ASN A 160 -9.48 2.56 10.00
CA ASN A 160 -10.66 2.43 10.87
C ASN A 160 -11.60 1.27 10.46
N SER A 161 -11.76 1.00 9.17
CA SER A 161 -12.61 -0.09 8.66
C SER A 161 -12.09 -0.57 7.32
N SER A 162 -12.03 -1.90 7.09
CA SER A 162 -11.55 -2.47 5.82
C SER A 162 -12.76 -2.85 4.98
N ALA A 163 -12.95 -2.19 3.83
CA ALA A 163 -13.87 -2.66 2.79
C ALA A 163 -13.32 -3.91 2.07
N PHE A 164 -12.04 -4.20 2.24
CA PHE A 164 -11.36 -5.35 1.63
C PHE A 164 -11.39 -6.58 2.54
N ALA A 165 -11.39 -7.76 1.93
CA ALA A 165 -11.25 -9.02 2.63
C ALA A 165 -9.90 -9.06 3.37
N LYS A 166 -9.90 -9.55 4.62
CA LYS A 166 -8.66 -9.72 5.38
C LYS A 166 -7.88 -10.92 4.86
N CYS A 167 -6.55 -10.79 4.78
CA CYS A 167 -5.67 -11.95 4.56
C CYS A 167 -5.89 -12.97 5.69
N LEU A 168 -6.14 -14.23 5.33
CA LEU A 168 -6.40 -15.30 6.28
C LEU A 168 -5.19 -15.56 7.19
N LEU A 169 -3.97 -15.49 6.64
CA LEU A 169 -2.74 -15.65 7.42
C LEU A 169 -2.55 -14.51 8.42
N CYS A 170 -2.80 -13.25 8.02
CA CYS A 170 -2.77 -12.13 8.96
C CYS A 170 -3.75 -12.34 10.13
N VAL A 171 -4.98 -12.78 9.85
CA VAL A 171 -5.96 -13.09 10.90
C VAL A 171 -5.47 -14.22 11.79
N LYS A 172 -4.93 -15.30 11.21
CA LYS A 172 -4.35 -16.43 11.95
C LYS A 172 -3.24 -15.96 12.90
N PHE A 173 -2.26 -15.20 12.42
CA PHE A 173 -1.17 -14.68 13.25
C PHE A 173 -1.69 -13.80 14.39
N THR A 174 -2.62 -12.88 14.13
CA THR A 174 -3.22 -12.07 15.19
C THR A 174 -3.91 -12.93 16.24
N THR A 175 -4.70 -13.92 15.84
CA THR A 175 -5.38 -14.83 16.77
C THR A 175 -4.40 -15.69 17.57
N MET A 176 -3.34 -16.20 16.95
CA MET A 176 -2.32 -17.00 17.64
C MET A 176 -1.55 -16.13 18.64
N LEU A 177 -1.13 -14.92 18.25
CA LEU A 177 -0.47 -13.97 19.14
C LEU A 177 -1.33 -13.52 20.31
N GLN A 178 -2.65 -13.47 20.16
CA GLN A 178 -3.56 -13.16 21.27
C GLN A 178 -3.69 -14.30 22.28
N ARG A 179 -3.54 -15.55 21.82
CA ARG A 179 -3.67 -16.75 22.66
C ARG A 179 -2.35 -17.16 23.31
N GLU A 180 -1.23 -16.95 22.62
CA GLU A 180 0.08 -17.39 23.06
C GLU A 180 0.61 -16.52 24.20
N ARG A 181 0.97 -17.17 25.31
CA ARG A 181 1.49 -16.53 26.52
C ARG A 181 2.98 -16.78 26.72
N ARG A 182 3.55 -17.81 26.09
CA ARG A 182 4.97 -18.15 26.21
C ARG A 182 5.80 -17.17 25.39
N SER A 183 6.79 -16.55 26.04
CA SER A 183 7.63 -15.51 25.40
C SER A 183 8.36 -16.03 24.15
N ALA A 184 8.91 -17.24 24.19
CA ALA A 184 9.64 -17.82 23.06
C ALA A 184 8.74 -18.10 21.84
N GLU A 185 7.59 -18.74 22.05
CA GLU A 185 6.62 -19.03 20.98
C GLU A 185 6.01 -17.76 20.40
N ARG A 186 5.76 -16.78 21.26
CA ARG A 186 5.28 -15.47 20.83
C ARG A 186 6.29 -14.77 19.93
N ALA A 187 7.57 -14.76 20.29
CA ALA A 187 8.63 -14.17 19.47
C ALA A 187 8.72 -14.85 18.09
N LYS A 188 8.56 -16.19 18.03
CA LYS A 188 8.49 -16.92 16.77
C LYS A 188 7.30 -16.47 15.90
N LEU A 189 6.10 -16.39 16.49
CA LEU A 189 4.91 -15.92 15.78
C LEU A 189 5.03 -14.47 15.29
N GLU A 190 5.71 -13.61 16.05
CA GLU A 190 6.00 -12.22 15.65
C GLU A 190 6.93 -12.18 14.44
N LEU A 191 7.99 -13.00 14.44
CA LEU A 191 8.93 -13.13 13.31
C LEU A 191 8.23 -13.66 12.04
N ASP A 192 7.38 -14.69 12.16
CA ASP A 192 6.68 -15.26 11.01
C ASP A 192 5.65 -14.28 10.44
N ARG A 193 4.96 -13.54 11.31
CA ARG A 193 4.09 -12.44 10.89
C ARG A 193 4.89 -11.36 10.17
N GLU A 194 6.07 -11.00 10.65
CA GLU A 194 6.94 -10.02 9.99
C GLU A 194 7.38 -10.48 8.60
N LYS A 195 7.84 -11.73 8.46
CA LYS A 195 8.17 -12.34 7.16
C LYS A 195 6.98 -12.29 6.20
N HIS A 196 5.80 -12.65 6.67
CA HIS A 196 4.58 -12.59 5.87
C HIS A 196 4.28 -11.16 5.39
N LEU A 197 4.36 -10.17 6.29
CA LEU A 197 4.13 -8.77 5.92
C LEU A 197 5.17 -8.26 4.92
N LYS A 198 6.46 -8.59 5.10
CA LYS A 198 7.52 -8.26 4.15
C LYS A 198 7.26 -8.85 2.77
N HIS A 199 6.81 -10.10 2.70
CA HIS A 199 6.46 -10.76 1.44
C HIS A 199 5.23 -10.11 0.77
N GLN A 200 4.20 -9.75 1.53
CA GLN A 200 3.04 -9.03 0.97
C GLN A 200 3.43 -7.64 0.47
N MET A 201 4.32 -6.95 1.19
CA MET A 201 4.82 -5.64 0.78
C MET A 201 5.70 -5.72 -0.46
N SER A 202 6.58 -6.72 -0.60
CA SER A 202 7.42 -6.83 -1.79
C SER A 202 6.60 -6.98 -3.07
N GLY A 203 5.54 -7.81 -3.06
CA GLY A 203 4.62 -7.94 -4.19
C GLY A 203 3.90 -6.62 -4.52
N ARG A 204 3.47 -5.88 -3.48
CA ARG A 204 2.83 -4.56 -3.64
C ARG A 204 3.80 -3.52 -4.19
N THR A 205 5.05 -3.51 -3.73
CA THR A 205 6.08 -2.57 -4.19
C THR A 205 6.34 -2.72 -5.68
N VAL A 206 6.49 -3.96 -6.18
CA VAL A 206 6.68 -4.23 -7.61
C VAL A 206 5.50 -3.67 -8.42
N TYR A 207 4.28 -3.94 -7.98
CA TYR A 207 3.11 -3.39 -8.64
C TYR A 207 3.05 -1.86 -8.59
N TYR A 208 3.35 -1.24 -7.46
CA TYR A 208 3.37 0.21 -7.35
C TYR A 208 4.42 0.84 -8.26
N SER A 209 5.61 0.25 -8.37
CA SER A 209 6.62 0.75 -9.31
C SER A 209 6.15 0.66 -10.76
N HIS A 210 5.51 -0.45 -11.17
CA HIS A 210 4.99 -0.57 -12.53
C HIS A 210 3.80 0.35 -12.79
N ARG A 211 2.95 0.57 -11.79
CA ARG A 211 1.87 1.55 -11.85
C ARG A 211 2.39 2.98 -12.02
N GLU A 212 3.45 3.36 -11.29
CA GLU A 212 4.09 4.66 -11.43
C GLU A 212 4.72 4.83 -12.81
N LEU A 213 5.45 3.83 -13.31
CA LEU A 213 6.01 3.82 -14.67
C LEU A 213 4.93 3.95 -15.74
N SER A 214 3.82 3.21 -15.59
CA SER A 214 2.69 3.31 -16.52
C SER A 214 2.01 4.68 -16.48
N THR A 215 1.95 5.31 -15.30
CA THR A 215 1.37 6.65 -15.15
C THR A 215 2.30 7.74 -15.70
N SER A 216 3.61 7.65 -15.48
CA SER A 216 4.58 8.66 -15.90
C SER A 216 4.98 8.53 -17.37
N SER A 217 4.96 7.31 -17.91
CA SER A 217 5.36 7.00 -19.29
C SER A 217 4.36 6.03 -19.94
N PRO A 218 3.10 6.47 -20.15
CA PRO A 218 2.03 5.61 -20.65
C PRO A 218 2.32 5.04 -22.04
N SER A 219 3.05 5.76 -22.90
CA SER A 219 3.47 5.25 -24.22
C SER A 219 4.44 4.06 -24.14
N LEU A 220 5.16 3.89 -23.02
CA LEU A 220 6.18 2.88 -22.84
C LEU A 220 5.74 1.72 -21.93
N TYR A 221 4.84 1.99 -20.98
CA TYR A 221 4.44 1.03 -19.95
C TYR A 221 2.92 0.95 -19.80
N LEU A 222 2.41 -0.28 -19.77
CA LEU A 222 1.03 -0.59 -19.41
C LEU A 222 1.01 -1.47 -18.15
N SER A 223 0.20 -1.09 -17.16
CA SER A 223 0.04 -1.86 -15.92
C SER A 223 -1.43 -2.03 -15.56
N PHE A 224 -1.88 -3.27 -15.34
CA PHE A 224 -3.22 -3.52 -14.80
C PHE A 224 -3.29 -4.69 -13.82
N ILE A 225 -4.26 -4.62 -12.89
CA ILE A 225 -4.63 -5.72 -12.00
C ILE A 225 -5.78 -6.49 -12.63
N HIS A 226 -5.67 -7.82 -12.70
CA HIS A 226 -6.73 -8.73 -13.12
C HIS A 226 -7.23 -9.51 -11.92
N ASP A 227 -8.40 -9.13 -11.38
CA ASP A 227 -8.96 -9.68 -10.14
C ASP A 227 -10.31 -10.38 -10.40
N ALA A 228 -10.47 -11.61 -9.93
CA ALA A 228 -11.73 -12.34 -10.06
C ALA A 228 -12.62 -12.10 -8.83
N ILE A 229 -13.76 -11.45 -9.05
CA ILE A 229 -14.73 -11.21 -7.99
C ILE A 229 -15.59 -12.47 -7.78
N ASP A 230 -15.66 -12.94 -6.54
CA ASP A 230 -16.58 -14.00 -6.16
C ASP A 230 -18.03 -13.47 -6.11
N LEU A 231 -18.91 -14.05 -6.92
CA LEU A 231 -20.29 -13.62 -7.03
C LEU A 231 -21.12 -13.80 -5.78
N ALA A 232 -20.70 -14.68 -4.87
CA ALA A 232 -21.34 -14.77 -3.55
C ALA A 232 -21.37 -13.41 -2.83
N LYS A 233 -20.46 -12.49 -3.19
CA LYS A 233 -20.29 -11.15 -2.63
C LYS A 233 -20.88 -10.02 -3.49
N THR A 234 -21.37 -10.30 -4.69
CA THR A 234 -21.96 -9.29 -5.59
C THR A 234 -23.48 -9.34 -5.54
N ILE A 235 -24.13 -8.17 -5.48
CA ILE A 235 -25.58 -7.98 -5.52
C ILE A 235 -26.08 -8.10 -6.98
N ILE A 236 -25.73 -9.20 -7.66
CA ILE A 236 -26.40 -9.54 -8.93
C ILE A 236 -27.78 -10.07 -8.54
N PRO A 237 -28.88 -9.60 -9.18
CA PRO A 237 -30.24 -9.96 -8.79
C PRO A 237 -30.37 -11.46 -8.61
N ARG A 238 -30.62 -11.88 -7.37
CA ARG A 238 -31.15 -13.21 -7.11
C ARG A 238 -32.64 -13.09 -7.39
N LEU A 239 -33.21 -14.02 -8.14
CA LEU A 239 -34.67 -14.10 -8.29
C LEU A 239 -35.29 -14.00 -6.89
N CYS A 240 -36.04 -12.92 -6.64
CA CYS A 240 -36.46 -12.49 -5.30
C CYS A 240 -37.36 -13.53 -4.63
N ASP A 241 -38.10 -14.30 -5.42
CA ASP A 241 -39.05 -15.29 -4.93
C ASP A 241 -38.52 -16.70 -5.21
N LYS A 242 -38.02 -17.34 -4.15
CA LYS A 242 -37.66 -18.75 -4.18
C LYS A 242 -38.93 -19.57 -3.96
N VAL A 243 -39.58 -19.99 -5.03
CA VAL A 243 -40.68 -20.96 -4.93
C VAL A 243 -40.12 -22.26 -4.33
N LYS A 244 -40.72 -22.75 -3.24
CA LYS A 244 -40.24 -23.91 -2.46
C LYS A 244 -40.02 -25.17 -3.33
N THR A 245 -40.82 -25.34 -4.38
CA THR A 245 -40.74 -26.42 -5.37
C THR A 245 -39.54 -26.32 -6.32
N LEU A 246 -38.97 -25.13 -6.52
CA LEU A 246 -37.86 -24.86 -7.43
C LEU A 246 -36.50 -24.73 -6.71
N MET A 247 -36.47 -24.86 -5.38
CA MET A 247 -35.26 -24.71 -4.56
C MET A 247 -34.16 -25.74 -4.85
N GLY A 248 -34.46 -26.82 -5.58
CA GLY A 248 -33.47 -27.81 -6.04
C GLY A 248 -33.08 -27.70 -7.52
N SER A 249 -33.86 -27.01 -8.35
CA SER A 249 -33.73 -27.01 -9.82
C SER A 249 -33.30 -25.67 -10.42
N VAL A 250 -33.56 -24.55 -9.75
CA VAL A 250 -33.14 -23.22 -10.21
C VAL A 250 -31.81 -22.87 -9.57
N GLN A 251 -30.72 -23.26 -10.23
CA GLN A 251 -29.40 -22.73 -9.88
C GLN A 251 -29.32 -21.28 -10.38
N PRO A 252 -28.93 -20.31 -9.53
CA PRO A 252 -28.65 -18.97 -10.02
C PRO A 252 -27.62 -19.07 -11.14
N LEU A 253 -27.80 -18.31 -12.22
CA LEU A 253 -26.87 -18.32 -13.35
C LEU A 253 -25.46 -18.17 -12.78
N PRO A 254 -24.62 -19.21 -12.90
CA PRO A 254 -23.35 -19.20 -12.22
C PRO A 254 -22.50 -18.25 -13.04
N LEU A 255 -22.45 -16.98 -12.68
CA LEU A 255 -21.62 -15.99 -13.36
C LEU A 255 -20.26 -15.93 -12.65
N LYS A 256 -19.24 -15.43 -13.34
CA LYS A 256 -17.91 -15.04 -12.84
C LYS A 256 -17.62 -13.65 -13.38
N VAL A 257 -17.44 -12.68 -12.49
CA VAL A 257 -17.08 -11.31 -12.84
C VAL A 257 -15.58 -11.14 -12.61
N ILE A 258 -14.86 -10.71 -13.62
CA ILE A 258 -13.47 -10.30 -13.52
C ILE A 258 -13.44 -8.79 -13.60
N ARG A 259 -12.72 -8.19 -12.66
CA ARG A 259 -12.45 -6.77 -12.63
C ARG A 259 -11.02 -6.55 -13.07
N ILE A 260 -10.83 -5.72 -14.08
CA ILE A 260 -9.52 -5.23 -14.50
C ILE A 260 -9.39 -3.79 -14.04
N LEU A 261 -8.35 -3.49 -13.27
CA LEU A 261 -8.01 -2.13 -12.87
C LEU A 261 -6.83 -1.64 -13.68
N ASN A 262 -7.05 -0.59 -14.45
CA ASN A 262 -6.10 -0.06 -15.42
C ASN A 262 -5.32 1.16 -14.89
N HIS A 263 -4.06 1.28 -15.27
CA HIS A 263 -3.18 2.41 -14.98
C HIS A 263 -2.47 2.93 -16.22
N GLY A 264 -2.06 4.20 -16.18
CA GLY A 264 -1.38 4.87 -17.28
C GLY A 264 -2.33 5.47 -18.32
N HIS A 265 -2.95 4.60 -19.11
CA HIS A 265 -3.92 5.00 -20.15
C HIS A 265 -5.33 4.93 -19.58
N GLU A 266 -5.95 6.09 -19.41
CA GLU A 266 -7.28 6.30 -18.79
C GLU A 266 -7.52 5.42 -17.56
N PRO A 267 -7.07 5.87 -16.37
CA PRO A 267 -7.26 5.12 -15.13
C PRO A 267 -8.73 4.76 -14.94
N GLY A 268 -9.02 3.46 -14.98
CA GLY A 268 -10.38 2.97 -15.12
C GLY A 268 -10.57 1.56 -14.59
N VAL A 269 -11.82 1.16 -14.46
CA VAL A 269 -12.21 -0.17 -14.01
C VAL A 269 -13.03 -0.81 -15.12
N VAL A 270 -12.52 -1.88 -15.70
CA VAL A 270 -13.23 -2.69 -16.70
C VAL A 270 -13.75 -3.96 -16.02
N ALA A 271 -14.96 -4.39 -16.38
CA ALA A 271 -15.54 -5.63 -15.87
C ALA A 271 -15.86 -6.58 -17.01
N HIS A 272 -15.34 -7.82 -16.93
CA HIS A 272 -15.66 -8.90 -17.85
C HIS A 272 -16.48 -9.98 -17.15
N VAL A 273 -17.63 -10.32 -17.73
CA VAL A 273 -18.58 -11.28 -17.14
C VAL A 273 -18.59 -12.56 -17.99
N THR A 274 -18.55 -13.73 -17.33
CA THR A 274 -18.71 -15.04 -17.98
C THR A 274 -19.55 -15.98 -17.13
N VAL A 275 -19.94 -17.13 -17.69
CA VAL A 275 -20.64 -18.20 -16.98
C VAL A 275 -19.62 -19.11 -16.28
N LYS A 276 -19.57 -19.05 -14.96
CA LYS A 276 -18.89 -19.95 -14.01
C LYS A 276 -19.39 -21.38 -14.18
N GLY A 277 -18.48 -22.35 -14.32
CA GLY A 277 -18.84 -23.77 -14.28
C GLY A 277 -18.72 -24.54 -15.59
N LEU A 278 -18.43 -23.87 -16.73
CA LEU A 278 -17.90 -24.60 -17.89
C LEU A 278 -16.55 -25.25 -17.53
N TRP A 279 -15.67 -24.54 -16.80
CA TRP A 279 -14.38 -25.07 -16.34
C TRP A 279 -14.00 -24.52 -14.95
N LYS A 280 -13.48 -25.38 -14.04
CA LYS A 280 -13.09 -25.01 -12.65
C LYS A 280 -11.89 -24.04 -12.60
N SER A 281 -11.03 -24.10 -13.60
CA SER A 281 -9.93 -23.18 -13.88
C SER A 281 -9.95 -22.99 -15.38
N ASP A 282 -10.47 -21.86 -15.84
CA ASP A 282 -10.50 -21.55 -17.26
C ASP A 282 -9.34 -20.58 -17.57
N PRO A 283 -8.12 -21.08 -17.85
CA PRO A 283 -7.02 -20.22 -18.28
C PRO A 283 -7.36 -19.51 -19.59
N ASN A 284 -8.18 -20.13 -20.45
CA ASN A 284 -8.61 -19.53 -21.71
C ASN A 284 -9.45 -18.28 -21.43
N TYR A 285 -10.29 -18.28 -20.39
CA TYR A 285 -11.04 -17.08 -20.02
C TYR A 285 -10.15 -15.95 -19.47
N THR A 286 -9.14 -16.26 -18.64
CA THR A 286 -8.17 -15.25 -18.20
C THR A 286 -7.43 -14.64 -19.40
N ILE A 287 -6.94 -15.49 -20.31
CA ILE A 287 -6.27 -15.05 -21.54
C ILE A 287 -7.22 -14.22 -22.40
N THR A 288 -8.46 -14.66 -22.59
CA THR A 288 -9.49 -13.97 -23.38
C THR A 288 -9.81 -12.59 -22.80
N SER A 289 -9.94 -12.52 -21.47
CA SER A 289 -10.17 -11.27 -20.74
C SER A 289 -9.01 -10.30 -20.91
N ILE A 290 -7.76 -10.79 -20.86
CA ILE A 290 -6.56 -9.98 -21.08
C ILE A 290 -6.48 -9.53 -22.54
N ALA A 291 -6.66 -10.45 -23.50
CA ALA A 291 -6.63 -10.16 -24.93
C ALA A 291 -7.72 -9.17 -25.34
N LYS A 292 -8.91 -9.25 -24.74
CA LYS A 292 -9.98 -8.26 -24.92
C LYS A 292 -9.54 -6.89 -24.43
N GLN A 293 -9.00 -6.81 -23.21
CA GLN A 293 -8.50 -5.55 -22.66
C GLN A 293 -7.41 -4.91 -23.53
N LEU A 294 -6.47 -5.72 -24.04
CA LEU A 294 -5.40 -5.23 -24.92
C LEU A 294 -5.95 -4.73 -26.26
N ARG A 295 -6.92 -5.44 -26.86
CA ARG A 295 -7.59 -4.96 -28.09
C ARG A 295 -8.39 -3.68 -27.86
N ASP A 296 -9.05 -3.56 -26.71
CA ASP A 296 -9.75 -2.34 -26.33
C ASP A 296 -8.77 -1.16 -26.23
N TYR A 297 -7.53 -1.42 -25.80
CA TYR A 297 -6.44 -0.43 -25.80
C TYR A 297 -5.92 -0.06 -27.20
N GLU A 298 -5.75 -1.04 -28.09
CA GLU A 298 -5.31 -0.80 -29.48
C GLU A 298 -6.32 0.07 -30.26
N ASN A 299 -7.61 -0.16 -29.98
CA ASN A 299 -8.74 0.52 -30.61
C ASN A 299 -9.19 1.78 -29.84
N PHE A 300 -8.47 2.18 -28.79
CA PHE A 300 -8.83 3.31 -27.96
C PHE A 300 -8.63 4.64 -28.71
N HIS A 301 -9.74 5.32 -29.00
CA HIS A 301 -9.78 6.68 -29.58
C HIS A 301 -10.17 7.69 -28.49
N THR A 302 -9.58 8.90 -28.55
CA THR A 302 -9.75 9.99 -27.56
C THR A 302 -11.21 10.44 -27.33
N ASP A 303 -12.13 10.02 -28.19
CA ASP A 303 -13.56 10.38 -28.12
C ASP A 303 -14.41 9.33 -27.38
N LYS A 304 -13.82 8.22 -26.92
CA LYS A 304 -14.51 7.12 -26.21
C LYS A 304 -13.79 6.84 -24.89
N LYS A 305 -14.51 6.56 -23.79
CA LYS A 305 -13.86 6.23 -22.51
C LYS A 305 -13.58 4.74 -22.39
N LEU A 306 -12.42 4.41 -21.84
CA LEU A 306 -12.02 3.02 -21.64
C LEU A 306 -12.88 2.40 -20.54
N GLY A 307 -13.69 1.40 -20.90
CA GLY A 307 -14.63 0.78 -19.97
C GLY A 307 -16.03 1.40 -19.98
N ASP A 308 -16.36 2.27 -20.94
CA ASP A 308 -17.76 2.37 -21.35
C ASP A 308 -18.20 0.96 -21.71
N ILE A 309 -19.14 0.43 -20.92
CA ILE A 309 -19.87 -0.78 -21.27
C ILE A 309 -20.69 -0.39 -22.48
N HIS A 310 -20.07 -0.37 -23.66
CA HIS A 310 -20.79 -0.53 -24.88
C HIS A 310 -21.34 -1.94 -24.82
N PHE A 311 -22.55 -2.05 -24.31
CA PHE A 311 -23.52 -2.87 -24.97
C PHE A 311 -23.53 -2.40 -26.43
N THR A 312 -22.66 -2.97 -27.26
CA THR A 312 -22.87 -2.99 -28.71
C THR A 312 -24.31 -3.43 -28.87
N ASP A 313 -25.18 -2.54 -29.34
CA ASP A 313 -26.64 -2.68 -29.47
C ASP A 313 -27.16 -4.01 -28.90
N GLN A 314 -27.61 -3.97 -27.65
CA GLN A 314 -27.96 -5.14 -26.85
C GLN A 314 -29.29 -5.80 -27.27
N THR A 315 -29.54 -5.87 -28.56
CA THR A 315 -30.46 -6.81 -29.18
C THR A 315 -29.72 -7.92 -29.92
N SER A 316 -28.38 -7.98 -29.87
CA SER A 316 -27.61 -8.86 -30.77
C SER A 316 -26.59 -9.79 -30.11
N HIS A 317 -26.33 -9.74 -28.79
CA HIS A 317 -25.39 -10.70 -28.21
C HIS A 317 -26.03 -12.10 -28.19
N PRO A 318 -25.54 -13.09 -28.96
CA PRO A 318 -26.26 -14.35 -29.17
C PRO A 318 -26.55 -15.10 -27.88
N LEU A 319 -25.62 -15.02 -26.91
CA LEU A 319 -25.82 -15.62 -25.58
C LEU A 319 -26.94 -14.93 -24.78
N PHE A 320 -27.07 -13.60 -24.88
CA PHE A 320 -28.08 -12.86 -24.13
C PHE A 320 -29.45 -13.01 -24.80
N ASN A 321 -29.49 -13.01 -26.13
CA ASN A 321 -30.68 -13.35 -26.90
C ASN A 321 -31.11 -14.79 -26.62
N ALA A 322 -30.20 -15.77 -26.62
CA ALA A 322 -30.51 -17.16 -26.28
C ALA A 322 -30.91 -17.37 -24.81
N LEU A 323 -30.44 -16.52 -23.89
CA LEU A 323 -30.88 -16.55 -22.48
C LEU A 323 -32.25 -15.88 -22.27
N MET A 324 -32.61 -14.93 -23.12
CA MET A 324 -33.87 -14.19 -23.09
C MET A 324 -34.92 -14.74 -24.07
N ASP A 325 -34.52 -15.68 -24.93
CA ASP A 325 -35.40 -16.43 -25.82
C ASP A 325 -36.29 -17.35 -25.00
N GLU A 326 -37.59 -17.06 -25.03
CA GLU A 326 -38.61 -17.75 -24.27
C GLU A 326 -38.69 -19.24 -24.66
N GLU A 327 -38.39 -19.61 -25.90
CA GLU A 327 -38.32 -21.01 -26.34
C GLU A 327 -37.11 -21.74 -25.77
N VAL A 328 -35.94 -21.09 -25.70
CA VAL A 328 -34.73 -21.67 -25.09
C VAL A 328 -34.91 -21.82 -23.58
N PHE A 329 -35.48 -20.82 -22.92
CA PHE A 329 -35.75 -20.88 -21.48
C PHE A 329 -36.76 -22.01 -21.15
N ASN A 330 -37.79 -22.19 -21.99
CA ASN A 330 -38.78 -23.25 -21.86
C ASN A 330 -38.23 -24.65 -22.19
N THR A 331 -37.30 -24.77 -23.14
CA THR A 331 -36.69 -26.06 -23.50
C THR A 331 -35.57 -26.48 -22.54
N THR A 332 -34.84 -25.54 -21.93
CA THR A 332 -33.76 -25.87 -20.99
C THR A 332 -34.29 -26.41 -19.64
N VAL A 333 -35.54 -26.07 -19.28
CA VAL A 333 -36.18 -26.57 -18.06
C VAL A 333 -36.81 -27.96 -18.25
N LEU A 334 -37.04 -28.41 -19.49
CA LEU A 334 -37.66 -29.71 -19.75
C LEU A 334 -37.11 -30.40 -21.01
N ALA A 335 -35.93 -31.03 -20.93
CA ALA A 335 -35.68 -32.35 -21.52
C ALA A 335 -34.23 -32.83 -21.30
N LYS A 336 -34.09 -34.03 -20.72
CA LYS A 336 -32.95 -34.90 -21.04
C LYS A 336 -33.11 -35.37 -22.48
N LYS A 337 -32.43 -34.74 -23.44
CA LYS A 337 -32.13 -35.40 -24.72
C LYS A 337 -30.65 -35.26 -25.03
N ARG A 338 -29.99 -36.40 -25.23
CA ARG A 338 -28.67 -36.51 -25.83
C ARG A 338 -28.74 -35.87 -27.23
N GLN A 339 -27.98 -34.82 -27.49
CA GLN A 339 -27.69 -34.38 -28.85
C GLN A 339 -26.28 -34.84 -29.25
N SER A 340 -26.20 -35.35 -30.48
CA SER A 340 -24.98 -35.82 -31.16
C SER A 340 -24.14 -34.64 -31.65
N LYS A 341 -22.89 -34.94 -31.94
CA LYS A 341 -21.73 -34.03 -32.00
C LYS A 341 -21.63 -33.15 -33.26
N GLU A 342 -22.67 -33.03 -34.09
CA GLU A 342 -22.51 -32.61 -35.49
C GLU A 342 -23.16 -31.27 -35.88
N GLU A 343 -23.85 -30.55 -34.99
CA GLU A 343 -24.56 -29.30 -35.35
C GLU A 343 -23.89 -27.99 -34.90
N PHE A 344 -22.55 -27.92 -34.78
CA PHE A 344 -21.86 -26.70 -34.32
C PHE A 344 -20.94 -26.02 -35.35
N PHE A 345 -20.99 -26.43 -36.62
CA PHE A 345 -20.22 -25.79 -37.69
C PHE A 345 -21.14 -25.37 -38.83
N GLN A 346 -21.65 -24.14 -38.77
CA GLN A 346 -22.05 -23.34 -39.94
C GLN A 346 -22.54 -21.95 -39.48
N MET A 347 -21.60 -21.03 -39.26
CA MET A 347 -21.87 -19.59 -39.33
C MET A 347 -20.58 -18.88 -39.80
N GLU A 348 -20.31 -19.00 -41.10
CA GLU A 348 -19.41 -18.09 -41.81
C GLU A 348 -20.27 -17.14 -42.66
N GLY A 349 -20.05 -15.84 -42.51
CA GLY A 349 -20.72 -14.82 -43.31
C GLY A 349 -20.96 -13.52 -42.56
N VAL A 350 -19.90 -12.78 -42.23
CA VAL A 350 -20.00 -11.33 -41.98
C VAL A 350 -18.93 -10.64 -42.81
N GLU A 351 -19.40 -9.77 -43.70
CA GLU A 351 -18.62 -9.02 -44.67
C GLU A 351 -17.60 -8.09 -43.98
N ASN A 352 -16.38 -8.09 -44.48
CA ASN A 352 -15.30 -7.20 -44.06
C ASN A 352 -15.59 -5.78 -44.54
N SER A 353 -16.07 -4.90 -43.66
CA SER A 353 -15.91 -3.46 -43.86
C SER A 353 -14.50 -3.06 -43.41
N GLU A 354 -13.69 -2.57 -44.33
CA GLU A 354 -12.34 -2.05 -44.06
C GLU A 354 -12.44 -0.77 -43.22
N PHE A 355 -12.49 -0.93 -41.91
CA PHE A 355 -12.22 0.15 -40.97
C PHE A 355 -10.71 0.39 -40.97
N GLN A 356 -10.25 1.45 -41.66
CA GLN A 356 -8.89 1.98 -41.47
C GLN A 356 -8.78 2.65 -40.09
N ALA A 357 -8.82 1.84 -39.03
CA ALA A 357 -8.48 2.31 -37.71
C ALA A 357 -6.96 2.49 -37.65
N SER A 358 -6.50 3.70 -37.38
CA SER A 358 -5.14 3.98 -36.93
C SER A 358 -4.90 3.20 -35.63
N THR A 359 -4.46 1.94 -35.75
CA THR A 359 -4.13 1.09 -34.60
C THR A 359 -2.99 1.74 -33.82
N ARG A 360 -3.28 2.23 -32.61
CA ARG A 360 -2.23 2.68 -31.71
C ARG A 360 -1.44 1.45 -31.29
N MET A 361 -0.12 1.50 -31.45
CA MET A 361 0.75 0.43 -30.96
C MET A 361 0.64 0.34 -29.45
N LEU A 362 0.48 -0.88 -28.94
CA LEU A 362 0.53 -1.14 -27.51
C LEU A 362 1.89 -0.73 -26.94
N PRO A 363 1.94 -0.25 -25.69
CA PRO A 363 3.19 0.00 -25.02
C PRO A 363 4.05 -1.27 -24.99
N PRO A 364 5.36 -1.19 -25.28
CA PRO A 364 6.23 -2.35 -25.39
C PRO A 364 6.41 -3.10 -24.06
N ASN A 365 6.17 -2.44 -22.92
CA ASN A 365 6.33 -3.04 -21.60
C ASN A 365 4.96 -3.23 -20.93
N LEU A 366 4.56 -4.49 -20.78
CA LEU A 366 3.30 -4.87 -20.13
C LEU A 366 3.57 -5.54 -18.78
N TYR A 367 2.97 -5.00 -17.72
CA TYR A 367 2.91 -5.61 -16.40
C TYR A 367 1.48 -6.00 -16.05
N ILE A 368 1.28 -7.26 -15.69
CA ILE A 368 -0.02 -7.79 -15.27
C ILE A 368 0.12 -8.37 -13.87
N GLN A 369 -0.64 -7.84 -12.92
CA GLN A 369 -0.83 -8.49 -11.64
C GLN A 369 -2.09 -9.35 -11.72
N LEU A 370 -1.91 -10.67 -11.76
CA LEU A 370 -3.02 -11.62 -11.66
C LEU A 370 -3.49 -11.75 -10.22
N ASP A 371 -4.76 -12.12 -10.05
CA ASP A 371 -5.36 -12.43 -8.76
C ASP A 371 -4.53 -13.48 -8.02
N ASN A 372 -3.87 -13.04 -6.94
CA ASN A 372 -3.14 -13.87 -6.01
C ASN A 372 -4.04 -14.39 -4.88
N SER A 373 -5.35 -14.53 -5.10
CA SER A 373 -6.33 -14.98 -4.10
C SER A 373 -6.02 -16.39 -3.58
N ALA A 374 -5.06 -16.46 -2.66
CA ALA A 374 -4.79 -17.50 -1.67
C ALA A 374 -5.21 -18.92 -2.10
N LYS A 375 -4.81 -19.34 -3.30
CA LYS A 375 -4.83 -20.75 -3.70
C LYS A 375 -3.54 -21.47 -3.33
N ASP A 376 -2.64 -20.83 -2.58
CA ASP A 376 -1.56 -21.48 -1.82
C ASP A 376 -2.06 -22.38 -0.67
N LYS A 377 -3.36 -22.71 -0.66
CA LYS A 377 -3.99 -23.68 0.24
C LYS A 377 -3.50 -25.13 0.07
N LYS A 378 -2.55 -25.42 -0.81
CA LYS A 378 -2.13 -26.82 -1.10
C LYS A 378 -0.65 -27.16 -0.93
N LYS A 379 0.22 -26.24 -0.51
CA LYS A 379 1.65 -26.56 -0.27
C LYS A 379 2.17 -26.29 1.14
N LEU A 380 1.31 -25.93 2.09
CA LEU A 380 1.67 -25.80 3.52
C LEU A 380 0.97 -26.86 4.38
N GLY A 381 0.69 -28.03 3.78
CA GLY A 381 0.30 -29.24 4.47
C GLY A 381 1.43 -30.26 4.40
N ASP A 382 1.91 -30.63 5.57
CA ASP A 382 2.59 -31.87 5.95
C ASP A 382 4.11 -32.00 5.99
N ASP A 383 4.93 -31.10 5.43
CA ASP A 383 6.38 -31.18 5.65
C ASP A 383 6.99 -29.87 6.13
N GLY A 384 7.38 -29.86 7.41
CA GLY A 384 8.44 -29.00 7.91
C GLY A 384 8.00 -27.72 8.58
N LEU A 385 8.19 -27.69 9.90
CA LEU A 385 8.69 -26.52 10.61
C LEU A 385 9.45 -25.56 9.68
N LEU A 386 9.04 -24.30 9.68
CA LEU A 386 9.94 -23.16 9.89
C LEU A 386 9.14 -22.03 10.54
#